data_AF-A0A950TN13-F1
#
_entry.id   AF-A0A950TN13-F1
#
_cell.length_a   1.000
_cell.length_b   1.000
_cell.length_c   1.000
_cell.angle_alpha   90.00
_cell.angle_beta   90.00
_cell.angle_gamma   90.00
#
_symmetry.space_group_name_H-M   'P 1'
#
loop_
_entity.id
_entity.type
_entity.pdbx_description
1 polymer ?
#
loop_
_entity_poly.entity_id
_entity_poly.type
_entity_poly.pdbx_seq_one_letter_code
_entity_poly.pdbx_strand_id
1 'polypeptide(L)'
;IAAVISSGGWGDGQTKFEVQHSKPGEWKRFTETLERGRAQRAKTGESIKISRYDIVPIPEGMRGNLAPGSIMEFPLETVESMLAFRANDVVGKIAPRPLLLLHASTDSVTPTEQSIVLFQKAGMPTDLHLVANVDHFMFAENNELVIEIIRAWLNKYLSV
;
A
#
# COMPACT_ATOMS: atom_id res chain seq x y z
N ILE A 1 6.35 25.94 1.85
CA ILE A 1 5.16 25.30 2.47
C ILE A 1 5.05 23.91 1.88
N ALA A 2 4.89 22.85 2.69
CA ALA A 2 4.80 21.47 2.20
C ALA A 2 3.88 20.65 3.10
N ALA A 3 3.15 19.71 2.51
CA ALA A 3 2.28 18.75 3.18
C ALA A 3 2.37 17.38 2.47
N VAL A 4 1.96 16.32 3.15
CA VAL A 4 2.02 14.93 2.63
C VAL A 4 0.61 14.33 2.64
N ILE A 5 0.21 13.70 1.54
CA ILE A 5 -1.00 12.88 1.48
C ILE A 5 -0.57 11.47 1.10
N SER A 6 -1.05 10.47 1.85
CA SER A 6 -0.88 9.06 1.57
C SER A 6 -2.26 8.42 1.38
N SER A 7 -2.53 7.90 0.19
CA SER A 7 -3.76 7.18 -0.13
C SER A 7 -3.52 5.68 -0.19
N GLY A 8 -4.29 4.89 0.55
CA GLY A 8 -4.12 3.43 0.59
C GLY A 8 -2.74 3.02 1.12
N GLY A 9 -2.11 3.87 1.94
CA GLY A 9 -0.72 3.69 2.38
C GLY A 9 -0.58 2.56 3.40
N TRP A 10 0.61 1.95 3.44
CA TRP A 10 0.95 0.92 4.41
C TRP A 10 2.24 1.19 5.18
N GLY A 11 2.41 0.53 6.32
CA GLY A 11 3.47 0.83 7.28
C GLY A 11 4.56 -0.23 7.39
N ASP A 12 4.17 -1.51 7.28
CA ASP A 12 5.06 -2.65 7.47
C ASP A 12 4.80 -3.72 6.41
N GLY A 13 5.81 -4.00 5.60
CA GLY A 13 5.70 -4.94 4.49
C GLY A 13 5.37 -6.38 4.90
N GLN A 14 5.90 -6.85 6.03
CA GLN A 14 5.72 -8.23 6.49
C GLN A 14 4.27 -8.47 6.87
N THR A 15 3.77 -7.69 7.83
CA THR A 15 2.39 -7.77 8.33
C THR A 15 1.37 -7.52 7.22
N LYS A 16 1.67 -6.60 6.29
CA LYS A 16 0.83 -6.37 5.11
C LYS A 16 0.70 -7.64 4.27
N PHE A 17 1.81 -8.26 3.88
CA PHE A 17 1.74 -9.44 3.00
C PHE A 17 1.13 -10.66 3.68
N GLU A 18 1.34 -10.85 4.98
CA GLU A 18 0.70 -11.93 5.76
C GLU A 18 -0.83 -11.82 5.70
N VAL A 19 -1.38 -10.62 5.86
CA VAL A 19 -2.83 -10.39 5.80
C VAL A 19 -3.35 -10.52 4.36
N GLN A 20 -2.61 -10.00 3.37
CA GLN A 20 -2.98 -10.11 1.95
C GLN A 20 -3.04 -11.57 1.46
N HIS A 21 -2.21 -12.45 2.02
CA HIS A 21 -2.13 -13.88 1.66
C HIS A 21 -2.72 -14.78 2.76
N SER A 22 -3.84 -14.35 3.32
CA SER A 22 -4.46 -14.99 4.49
C SER A 22 -5.27 -16.25 4.19
N LYS A 23 -5.60 -16.55 2.92
CA LYS A 23 -6.34 -17.78 2.63
C LYS A 23 -5.46 -19.02 2.85
N PRO A 24 -6.05 -20.18 3.16
CA PRO A 24 -5.30 -21.39 3.46
C PRO A 24 -4.25 -21.72 2.39
N GLY A 25 -2.98 -21.74 2.79
CA GLY A 25 -1.86 -22.10 1.93
C GLY A 25 -1.28 -20.95 1.08
N GLU A 26 -1.92 -19.78 0.97
CA GLU A 26 -1.41 -18.65 0.18
C GLU A 26 -0.09 -18.12 0.75
N TRP A 27 -0.03 -17.84 2.05
CA TRP A 27 1.20 -17.38 2.70
C TRP A 27 2.37 -18.37 2.56
N LYS A 28 2.07 -19.68 2.69
CA LYS A 28 3.07 -20.73 2.50
C LYS A 28 3.59 -20.74 1.06
N ARG A 29 2.70 -20.69 0.06
CA ARG A 29 3.10 -20.64 -1.35
C ARG A 29 3.92 -19.39 -1.68
N PHE A 30 3.53 -18.24 -1.11
CA PHE A 30 4.23 -16.97 -1.27
C PHE A 30 5.67 -17.06 -0.74
N THR A 31 5.84 -17.51 0.50
CA THR A 31 7.15 -17.65 1.15
C THR A 31 8.04 -18.70 0.49
N GLU A 32 7.49 -19.86 0.11
CA GLU A 32 8.26 -20.87 -0.64
C GLU A 32 8.71 -20.36 -2.01
N THR A 33 7.91 -19.51 -2.68
CA THR A 33 8.30 -18.89 -3.95
C THR A 33 9.49 -17.95 -3.77
N LEU A 34 9.49 -17.18 -2.68
CA LEU A 34 10.62 -16.32 -2.30
C LEU A 34 11.89 -17.12 -2.02
N GLU A 35 11.78 -18.22 -1.28
CA GLU A 35 12.92 -19.09 -0.97
C GLU A 35 13.51 -19.72 -2.24
N ARG A 36 12.66 -20.31 -3.09
CA ARG A 36 13.10 -20.90 -4.36
C ARG A 36 13.76 -19.85 -5.26
N GLY A 37 13.17 -18.67 -5.36
CA GLY A 37 13.70 -17.59 -6.19
C GLY A 37 15.04 -17.06 -5.68
N ARG A 38 15.22 -16.92 -4.35
CA ARG A 38 16.52 -16.59 -3.74
C ARG A 38 17.56 -17.66 -4.04
N ALA A 39 17.21 -18.94 -3.87
CA ALA A 39 18.12 -20.05 -4.12
C ALA A 39 18.56 -20.14 -5.59
N GLN A 40 17.63 -19.93 -6.53
CA GLN A 40 17.95 -19.86 -7.95
C GLN A 40 18.91 -18.72 -8.25
N ARG A 41 18.59 -17.49 -7.80
CA ARG A 41 19.44 -16.32 -8.02
C ARG A 41 20.84 -16.51 -7.45
N ALA A 42 20.97 -17.10 -6.26
CA ALA A 42 22.26 -17.40 -5.66
C ALA A 42 23.08 -18.43 -6.47
N LYS A 43 22.40 -19.36 -7.15
CA LYS A 43 23.04 -20.41 -7.97
C LYS A 43 23.41 -19.94 -9.38
N THR A 44 22.55 -19.14 -10.02
CA THR A 44 22.65 -18.82 -11.46
C THR A 44 22.99 -17.35 -11.73
N GLY A 45 22.82 -16.47 -10.74
CA GLY A 45 22.88 -15.02 -10.94
C GLY A 45 21.62 -14.42 -11.57
N GLU A 46 20.60 -15.23 -11.87
CA GLU A 46 19.38 -14.80 -12.57
C GLU A 46 18.16 -14.74 -11.65
N SER A 47 17.44 -13.63 -11.69
CA SER A 47 16.20 -13.43 -10.92
C SER A 47 15.00 -14.11 -11.59
N ILE A 48 14.15 -14.76 -10.80
CA ILE A 48 12.83 -15.20 -11.30
C ILE A 48 11.90 -14.01 -11.49
N LYS A 49 11.01 -14.13 -12.47
CA LYS A 49 9.86 -13.24 -12.65
C LYS A 49 8.68 -13.75 -11.84
N ILE A 50 7.94 -12.83 -11.24
CA ILE A 50 6.72 -13.08 -10.47
C ILE A 50 5.60 -12.18 -10.97
N SER A 51 4.40 -12.74 -11.08
CA SER A 51 3.20 -12.02 -11.51
C SER A 51 2.80 -10.98 -10.48
N ARG A 52 2.35 -9.80 -10.93
CA ARG A 52 1.73 -8.77 -10.09
C ARG A 52 0.71 -9.34 -9.12
N TYR A 53 -0.13 -10.27 -9.59
CA TYR A 53 -1.22 -10.84 -8.79
C TYR A 53 -0.76 -11.86 -7.75
N ASP A 54 0.43 -12.44 -7.94
CA ASP A 54 1.07 -13.29 -6.92
C ASP A 54 1.80 -12.44 -5.86
N ILE A 55 2.13 -11.18 -6.18
CA ILE A 55 2.68 -10.22 -5.20
C ILE A 55 1.53 -9.57 -4.42
N VAL A 56 0.56 -9.01 -5.13
CA VAL A 56 -0.59 -8.30 -4.58
C VAL A 56 -1.85 -8.94 -5.16
N PRO A 57 -2.60 -9.74 -4.39
CA PRO A 57 -3.74 -10.51 -4.88
C PRO A 57 -4.99 -9.64 -5.08
N ILE A 58 -4.93 -8.75 -6.08
CA ILE A 58 -6.05 -7.88 -6.46
C ILE A 58 -7.24 -8.75 -6.92
N PRO A 59 -8.43 -8.58 -6.31
CA PRO A 59 -9.66 -9.25 -6.74
C PRO A 59 -9.96 -9.07 -8.22
N GLU A 60 -10.43 -10.12 -8.90
CA GLU A 60 -10.63 -10.12 -10.35
C GLU A 60 -11.49 -8.96 -10.85
N GLY A 61 -12.61 -8.68 -10.17
CA GLY A 61 -13.52 -7.59 -10.51
C GLY A 61 -12.91 -6.19 -10.42
N MET A 62 -11.77 -6.02 -9.75
CA MET A 62 -11.07 -4.74 -9.63
C MET A 62 -9.85 -4.60 -10.54
N ARG A 63 -9.45 -5.66 -11.24
CA ARG A 63 -8.26 -5.62 -12.11
C ARG A 63 -8.42 -4.65 -13.28
N GLY A 64 -9.65 -4.36 -13.67
CA GLY A 64 -9.98 -3.34 -14.69
C GLY A 64 -9.60 -1.90 -14.28
N ASN A 65 -9.39 -1.65 -12.99
CA ASN A 65 -8.97 -0.34 -12.48
C ASN A 65 -7.45 -0.09 -12.58
N LEU A 66 -6.68 -1.08 -13.04
CA LEU A 66 -5.26 -0.89 -13.32
C LEU A 66 -5.07 0.06 -14.50
N ALA A 67 -4.11 0.98 -14.38
CA ALA A 67 -3.78 1.90 -15.46
C ALA A 67 -3.33 1.15 -16.72
N PRO A 68 -3.73 1.62 -17.92
CA PRO A 68 -3.23 1.07 -19.18
C PRO A 68 -1.69 1.02 -19.21
N GLY A 69 -1.13 -0.09 -19.66
CA GLY A 69 0.34 -0.29 -19.71
C GLY A 69 0.98 -0.69 -18.37
N SER A 70 0.18 -1.03 -17.36
CA SER A 70 0.70 -1.55 -16.08
C SER A 70 1.63 -2.75 -16.27
N ILE A 71 2.79 -2.71 -15.62
CA ILE A 71 3.74 -3.84 -15.59
C ILE A 71 3.08 -5.01 -14.85
N MET A 72 3.10 -6.20 -15.45
CA MET A 72 2.45 -7.41 -14.92
C MET A 72 3.41 -8.44 -14.36
N GLU A 73 4.71 -8.33 -14.64
CA GLU A 73 5.73 -9.22 -14.09
C GLU A 73 6.89 -8.40 -13.53
N PHE A 74 7.34 -8.81 -12.35
CA PHE A 74 8.41 -8.13 -11.63
C PHE A 74 9.53 -9.12 -11.30
N PRO A 75 10.78 -8.65 -11.20
CA PRO A 75 11.83 -9.46 -10.60
C PRO A 75 11.52 -9.70 -9.10
N LEU A 76 11.90 -10.85 -8.55
CA LEU A 76 11.61 -11.24 -7.16
C LEU A 76 12.06 -10.20 -6.12
N GLU A 77 13.12 -9.47 -6.43
CA GLU A 77 13.71 -8.38 -5.66
C GLU A 77 12.67 -7.30 -5.33
N THR A 78 11.70 -7.07 -6.22
CA THR A 78 10.59 -6.16 -5.94
C THR A 78 9.82 -6.61 -4.70
N VAL A 79 9.53 -7.90 -4.59
CA VAL A 79 8.83 -8.47 -3.43
C VAL A 79 9.69 -8.39 -2.17
N GLU A 80 10.99 -8.67 -2.29
CA GLU A 80 11.94 -8.55 -1.18
C GLU A 80 12.00 -7.10 -0.66
N SER A 81 12.02 -6.11 -1.57
CA SER A 81 12.01 -4.69 -1.21
C SER A 81 10.69 -4.28 -0.54
N MET A 82 9.55 -4.82 -1.01
CA MET A 82 8.25 -4.57 -0.41
C MET A 82 8.15 -5.22 0.98
N LEU A 83 8.71 -6.41 1.18
CA LEU A 83 8.78 -7.07 2.50
C LEU A 83 9.65 -6.28 3.48
N ALA A 84 10.75 -5.70 3.00
CA ALA A 84 11.65 -4.87 3.77
C ALA A 84 11.11 -3.45 4.04
N PHE A 85 9.94 -3.10 3.50
CA PHE A 85 9.36 -1.77 3.65
C PHE A 85 8.94 -1.50 5.12
N ARG A 86 9.44 -0.42 5.71
CA ARG A 86 9.24 -0.05 7.12
C ARG A 86 8.92 1.45 7.28
N ALA A 87 7.82 1.92 6.66
CA ALA A 87 7.38 3.31 6.84
C ALA A 87 7.00 3.63 8.29
N ASN A 88 6.54 2.63 9.05
CA ASN A 88 6.26 2.74 10.48
C ASN A 88 7.46 3.29 11.29
N ASP A 89 8.69 3.03 10.88
CA ASP A 89 9.90 3.45 11.62
C ASP A 89 10.25 4.93 11.36
N VAL A 90 9.66 5.54 10.33
CA VAL A 90 10.06 6.87 9.86
C VAL A 90 8.89 7.86 9.72
N VAL A 91 7.63 7.41 9.75
CA VAL A 91 6.44 8.26 9.59
C VAL A 91 6.42 9.44 10.58
N GLY A 92 6.88 9.24 11.82
CA GLY A 92 7.01 10.30 12.81
C GLY A 92 7.92 11.46 12.40
N LYS A 93 8.85 11.24 11.46
CA LYS A 93 9.78 12.27 10.93
C LYS A 93 9.11 13.21 9.92
N ILE A 94 7.85 12.99 9.57
CA ILE A 94 7.09 13.90 8.70
C ILE A 94 6.79 15.21 9.44
N ALA A 95 6.42 15.11 10.71
CA ALA A 95 6.19 16.25 11.58
C ALA A 95 7.41 17.22 11.58
N PRO A 96 7.17 18.54 11.65
CA PRO A 96 5.89 19.22 11.84
C PRO A 96 5.08 19.46 10.55
N ARG A 97 5.47 18.85 9.41
CA ARG A 97 4.69 18.98 8.18
C ARG A 97 3.37 18.21 8.32
N PRO A 98 2.24 18.75 7.84
CA PRO A 98 0.96 18.06 7.90
C PRO A 98 0.95 16.76 7.09
N LEU A 99 0.34 15.72 7.65
CA LEU A 99 0.11 14.42 7.00
C LEU A 99 -1.37 14.08 6.97
N LEU A 100 -1.89 13.75 5.79
CA LEU A 100 -3.18 13.10 5.61
C LEU A 100 -2.98 11.63 5.25
N LEU A 101 -3.49 10.74 6.10
CA LEU A 101 -3.66 9.33 5.78
C LEU A 101 -5.10 9.14 5.31
N LEU A 102 -5.30 8.77 4.05
CA LEU A 102 -6.60 8.52 3.44
C LEU A 102 -6.67 7.04 3.05
N HIS A 103 -7.72 6.34 3.48
CA HIS A 103 -7.86 4.91 3.21
C HIS A 103 -9.33 4.51 3.07
N ALA A 104 -9.63 3.49 2.28
CA ALA A 104 -10.93 2.83 2.34
C ALA A 104 -11.11 2.17 3.73
N SER A 105 -12.32 2.21 4.29
CA SER A 105 -12.59 1.55 5.57
C SER A 105 -12.47 0.02 5.46
N THR A 106 -12.83 -0.50 4.30
CA THR A 106 -12.72 -1.92 3.94
C THR A 106 -11.98 -1.99 2.60
N ASP A 107 -10.67 -2.13 2.66
CA ASP A 107 -9.81 -2.19 1.48
C ASP A 107 -9.44 -3.66 1.17
N SER A 108 -9.86 -4.15 0.01
CA SER A 108 -9.64 -5.54 -0.40
C SER A 108 -8.29 -5.78 -1.08
N VAL A 109 -7.47 -4.74 -1.24
CA VAL A 109 -6.10 -4.84 -1.77
C VAL A 109 -5.08 -4.62 -0.67
N THR A 110 -5.13 -3.50 0.06
CA THR A 110 -4.19 -3.15 1.13
C THR A 110 -4.92 -3.12 2.46
N PRO A 111 -4.55 -3.94 3.46
CA PRO A 111 -5.26 -3.97 4.75
C PRO A 111 -5.32 -2.59 5.43
N THR A 112 -6.53 -2.14 5.77
CA THR A 112 -6.80 -0.83 6.38
C THR A 112 -5.98 -0.59 7.65
N GLU A 113 -5.72 -1.65 8.42
CA GLU A 113 -4.93 -1.63 9.66
C GLU A 113 -3.55 -0.99 9.45
N GLN A 114 -2.99 -1.11 8.24
CA GLN A 114 -1.69 -0.54 7.94
C GLN A 114 -1.67 0.99 8.05
N SER A 115 -2.73 1.68 7.63
CA SER A 115 -2.85 3.14 7.82
C SER A 115 -3.19 3.52 9.26
N ILE A 116 -3.89 2.64 10.00
CA ILE A 116 -4.14 2.84 11.44
C ILE A 116 -2.82 2.82 12.21
N VAL A 117 -1.94 1.84 11.94
CA VAL A 117 -0.62 1.76 12.60
C VAL A 117 0.27 2.94 12.20
N LEU A 118 0.24 3.38 10.94
CA LEU A 118 0.92 4.61 10.52
C LEU A 118 0.45 5.82 11.32
N PHE A 119 -0.87 5.99 11.50
CA PHE A 119 -1.45 7.09 12.26
C PHE A 119 -0.98 7.08 13.72
N GLN A 120 -0.98 5.91 14.36
CA GLN A 120 -0.50 5.75 15.75
C GLN A 120 0.97 6.14 15.95
N LYS A 121 1.79 6.03 14.89
CA LYS A 121 3.23 6.32 14.93
C LYS A 121 3.59 7.69 14.37
N ALA A 122 2.65 8.38 13.73
CA ALA A 122 2.87 9.68 13.12
C ALA A 122 2.98 10.79 14.18
N GLY A 123 3.76 11.83 13.87
CA GLY A 123 3.79 13.06 14.67
C GLY A 123 2.71 14.05 14.22
N MET A 124 2.42 15.06 15.03
CA MET A 124 1.40 16.07 14.68
C MET A 124 1.94 17.21 13.80
N PRO A 125 1.10 17.81 12.94
CA PRO A 125 -0.31 17.47 12.72
C PRO A 125 -0.49 16.31 11.72
N THR A 126 -1.24 15.29 12.12
CA THR A 126 -1.65 14.17 11.25
C THR A 126 -3.17 13.96 11.38
N ASP A 127 -3.83 13.74 10.25
CA ASP A 127 -5.24 13.36 10.16
C ASP A 127 -5.37 11.97 9.48
N LEU A 128 -6.27 11.10 9.96
CA LEU A 128 -6.63 9.83 9.34
C LEU A 128 -8.11 9.84 8.93
N HIS A 129 -8.37 9.65 7.65
CA HIS A 129 -9.72 9.55 7.09
C HIS A 129 -9.95 8.15 6.52
N LEU A 130 -10.87 7.41 7.16
CA LEU A 130 -11.37 6.13 6.67
C LEU A 130 -12.69 6.35 5.94
N VAL A 131 -12.73 6.01 4.66
CA VAL A 131 -13.87 6.28 3.77
C VAL A 131 -14.69 5.01 3.59
N ALA A 132 -15.97 5.06 3.97
CA ALA A 132 -16.90 3.94 3.78
C ALA A 132 -17.42 3.86 2.34
N ASN A 133 -17.93 2.69 1.95
CA ASN A 133 -18.54 2.42 0.65
C ASN A 133 -17.61 2.67 -0.56
N VAL A 134 -16.30 2.60 -0.33
CA VAL A 134 -15.26 2.60 -1.37
C VAL A 134 -14.30 1.46 -1.10
N ASP A 135 -13.60 1.01 -2.13
CA ASP A 135 -12.50 0.04 -2.03
C ASP A 135 -11.16 0.74 -2.43
N HIS A 136 -10.08 -0.02 -2.63
CA HIS A 136 -8.71 0.45 -2.84
C HIS A 136 -8.57 1.55 -3.90
N PHE A 137 -9.30 1.41 -5.00
CA PHE A 137 -9.26 2.35 -6.13
C PHE A 137 -10.21 3.53 -5.90
N MET A 138 -10.14 4.18 -4.73
CA MET A 138 -11.09 5.21 -4.30
C MET A 138 -11.11 6.49 -5.16
N PHE A 139 -10.11 6.66 -6.03
CA PHE A 139 -10.05 7.74 -7.02
C PHE A 139 -10.56 7.35 -8.41
N ALA A 140 -10.83 6.05 -8.64
CA ALA A 140 -11.57 5.65 -9.82
C ALA A 140 -12.97 6.26 -9.72
N GLU A 141 -13.51 6.75 -10.84
CA GLU A 141 -14.88 7.26 -10.95
C GLU A 141 -15.18 8.60 -10.22
N ASN A 142 -14.23 9.55 -10.17
CA ASN A 142 -14.48 10.93 -9.69
C ASN A 142 -15.22 10.99 -8.34
N ASN A 143 -14.76 10.22 -7.35
CA ASN A 143 -15.40 10.16 -6.05
C ASN A 143 -15.41 11.55 -5.36
N GLU A 144 -16.56 12.23 -5.43
CA GLU A 144 -16.71 13.60 -4.94
C GLU A 144 -16.39 13.73 -3.45
N LEU A 145 -16.76 12.74 -2.64
CA LEU A 145 -16.46 12.71 -1.21
C LEU A 145 -14.96 12.74 -0.96
N VAL A 146 -14.21 11.87 -1.64
CA VAL A 146 -12.74 11.80 -1.49
C VAL A 146 -12.08 13.10 -1.96
N ILE A 147 -12.53 13.64 -3.10
CA ILE A 147 -12.01 14.89 -3.65
C ILE A 147 -12.23 16.05 -2.68
N GLU A 148 -13.42 16.17 -2.09
CA GLU A 148 -13.73 17.26 -1.17
C GLU A 148 -13.01 17.12 0.18
N ILE A 149 -12.78 15.90 0.68
CA ILE A 149 -11.90 15.67 1.86
C ILE A 149 -10.50 16.25 1.59
N ILE A 150 -9.91 15.92 0.44
CA ILE A 150 -8.57 16.38 0.08
C ILE A 150 -8.55 17.90 -0.12
N ARG A 151 -9.55 18.45 -0.82
CA ARG A 151 -9.66 19.90 -1.05
C ARG A 151 -9.74 20.66 0.27
N ALA A 152 -10.64 20.25 1.16
CA ALA A 152 -10.81 20.88 2.46
C ALA A 152 -9.53 20.77 3.31
N TRP A 153 -8.86 19.62 3.29
CA TRP A 153 -7.62 19.40 4.03
C TRP A 153 -6.46 20.25 3.50
N LEU A 154 -6.27 20.32 2.18
CA LEU A 154 -5.27 21.18 1.55
C LEU A 154 -5.55 22.65 1.85
N ASN A 155 -6.81 23.09 1.78
CA ASN A 155 -7.19 24.45 2.15
C ASN A 155 -6.89 24.78 3.61
N LYS A 156 -6.95 23.81 4.53
CA LYS A 156 -6.61 24.05 5.95
C LYS A 156 -5.11 24.29 6.17
N TYR A 157 -4.24 23.62 5.44
CA TYR A 157 -2.79 23.59 5.72
C TYR A 157 -1.92 24.32 4.70
N LEU A 158 -2.41 24.55 3.48
CA LEU A 158 -1.65 25.15 2.37
C LEU A 158 -2.31 26.39 1.79
N SER A 159 -3.39 26.91 2.37
CA SER A 159 -3.94 28.21 1.95
C SER A 159 -2.89 29.30 2.19
N VAL A 160 -2.52 29.99 1.11
CA VAL A 160 -1.70 31.20 1.11
C VAL A 160 -2.61 32.37 0.79
#